data_AF-A0A397JN00-F1
#
_entry.id   AF-A0A397JN00-F1
#
_cell.length_a   1.000
_cell.length_b   1.000
_cell.length_c   1.000
_cell.angle_alpha   90.00
_cell.angle_beta   90.00
_cell.angle_gamma   90.00
#
_symmetry.space_group_name_H-M   'P 1'
#
loop_
_entity.id
_entity.type
_entity.pdbx_description
1 polymer ?
#
loop_
_entity_poly.entity_id
_entity_poly.type
_entity_poly.pdbx_seq_one_letter_code
_entity_poly.pdbx_strand_id
1 'polypeptide(L)'
;MNGLQLISFKEQHLHSMQDYLKALEPILIINNKTNHLQNHIAPIVADWPGQLFLRKALALRSQPNIPQEIEFFLPILGPLHLSLNSRKHIILIYHNFFEQMFHSVFGNNKKLAIDNLIPATLDVYAILFRSGSFEKYIETVFRIWTFALR
;
A
#
# COMPACT_ATOMS: atom_id res chain seq x y z
N MET A 1 14.33 11.77 4.16
CA MET A 1 14.66 10.40 4.62
C MET A 1 16.04 10.05 4.10
N ASN A 2 17.10 10.53 4.76
CA ASN A 2 18.46 10.10 4.43
C ASN A 2 18.66 8.74 5.11
N GLY A 3 18.91 7.69 4.35
CA GLY A 3 19.21 6.34 4.89
C GLY A 3 18.22 5.23 4.58
N LEU A 4 17.06 5.50 3.96
CA LEU A 4 16.18 4.43 3.49
C LEU A 4 16.51 4.09 2.04
N GLN A 5 17.08 2.91 1.81
CA GLN A 5 17.36 2.38 0.48
C GLN A 5 16.58 1.09 0.28
N LEU A 6 15.82 1.05 -0.80
CA LEU A 6 15.21 -0.18 -1.29
C LEU A 6 16.32 -1.07 -1.86
N ILE A 7 16.50 -2.25 -1.27
CA ILE A 7 17.59 -3.17 -1.64
C ILE A 7 17.17 -4.09 -2.79
N SER A 8 15.98 -4.68 -2.72
CA SER A 8 15.49 -5.64 -3.74
C SER A 8 13.98 -5.91 -3.59
N PHE A 9 13.43 -6.68 -4.53
CA PHE A 9 12.07 -7.19 -4.49
C PHE A 9 12.04 -8.69 -4.80
N LYS A 10 11.05 -9.37 -4.22
CA LYS A 10 10.70 -10.75 -4.59
C LYS A 10 9.24 -10.78 -5.00
N GLU A 11 8.99 -10.96 -6.29
CA GLU A 11 7.65 -11.11 -6.83
C GLU A 11 7.01 -12.42 -6.36
N GLN A 12 5.72 -12.37 -6.01
CA GLN A 12 4.94 -13.52 -5.57
C GLN A 12 3.49 -13.40 -6.05
N HIS A 13 2.85 -14.54 -6.30
CA HIS A 13 1.45 -14.63 -6.72
C HIS A 13 0.50 -14.45 -5.52
N LEU A 14 0.46 -13.27 -4.91
CA LEU A 14 -0.28 -12.96 -3.68
C LEU A 14 -1.82 -12.90 -3.88
N HIS A 15 -2.42 -13.96 -4.40
CA HIS A 15 -3.83 -14.03 -4.77
C HIS A 15 -4.66 -14.96 -3.86
N SER A 16 -4.02 -15.75 -3.00
CA SER A 16 -4.69 -16.64 -2.06
C SER A 16 -4.06 -16.60 -0.67
N MET A 17 -4.80 -17.10 0.33
CA MET A 17 -4.28 -17.24 1.71
C MET A 17 -3.01 -18.08 1.76
N GLN A 18 -2.93 -19.16 0.98
CA GLN A 18 -1.77 -20.02 0.91
C GLN A 18 -0.54 -19.28 0.35
N ASP A 19 -0.75 -18.39 -0.63
CA ASP A 19 0.35 -17.60 -1.18
C ASP A 19 0.91 -16.61 -0.15
N TYR A 20 0.04 -15.99 0.66
CA TYR A 20 0.48 -15.14 1.77
C TYR A 20 1.21 -15.93 2.85
N LEU A 21 0.78 -17.15 3.19
CA LEU A 21 1.49 -18.00 4.15
C LEU A 21 2.89 -18.38 3.64
N LYS A 22 3.00 -18.75 2.36
CA LYS A 22 4.30 -19.00 1.70
C LYS A 22 5.19 -17.75 1.70
N ALA A 23 4.62 -16.57 1.53
CA ALA A 23 5.38 -15.32 1.55
C ALA A 23 6.01 -15.03 2.93
N LEU A 24 5.40 -15.51 4.02
CA LEU A 24 5.89 -15.35 5.38
C LEU A 24 6.90 -16.44 5.80
N GLU A 25 6.95 -17.56 5.08
CA GLU A 25 7.81 -18.72 5.39
C GLU A 25 9.30 -18.35 5.59
N PRO A 26 9.93 -17.50 4.77
CA PRO A 26 11.33 -17.11 5.00
C PRO A 26 11.55 -16.42 6.36
N ILE A 27 10.58 -15.62 6.80
CA ILE A 27 10.63 -14.94 8.10
C ILE A 27 10.54 -15.97 9.22
N LEU A 28 9.66 -16.96 9.08
CA LEU A 28 9.50 -18.05 10.05
C LEU A 28 10.75 -18.92 10.13
N ILE A 29 11.37 -19.27 8.99
CA ILE A 29 12.63 -20.03 8.96
C ILE A 29 13.74 -19.29 9.71
N ILE A 30 13.85 -17.97 9.53
CA ILE A 30 14.84 -17.15 10.24
C ILE A 30 14.48 -17.06 11.73
N ASN A 31 13.20 -16.88 12.04
CA ASN A 31 12.72 -16.84 13.42
C ASN A 31 13.06 -18.13 14.17
N ASN A 32 12.86 -19.31 13.56
CA ASN A 32 13.20 -20.60 14.19
C ASN A 32 14.69 -20.73 14.55
N LYS A 33 15.57 -19.96 13.90
CA LYS A 33 17.01 -19.93 14.20
C LYS A 33 17.39 -18.87 15.24
N THR A 34 16.59 -17.82 15.37
CA THR A 34 16.96 -16.60 16.10
C THR A 34 16.06 -16.30 17.29
N ASN A 35 14.86 -16.89 17.35
CA ASN A 35 13.80 -16.64 18.31
C ASN A 35 13.37 -15.16 18.43
N HIS A 36 13.60 -14.34 17.40
CA HIS A 36 13.33 -12.90 17.44
C HIS A 36 11.85 -12.53 17.62
N LEU A 37 10.93 -13.35 17.13
CA LEU A 37 9.47 -13.14 17.26
C LEU A 37 8.91 -13.71 18.56
N GLN A 38 9.73 -14.38 19.39
CA GLN A 38 9.27 -14.86 20.68
C GLN A 38 8.88 -13.65 21.55
N ASN A 39 7.62 -13.62 22.00
CA ASN A 39 7.00 -12.49 22.73
C ASN A 39 6.93 -11.17 21.95
N HIS A 40 7.11 -11.20 20.63
CA HIS A 40 7.00 -10.01 19.78
C HIS A 40 5.96 -10.22 18.68
N ILE A 41 5.45 -9.12 18.15
CA ILE A 41 4.54 -9.10 17.01
C ILE A 41 5.20 -8.33 15.87
N ALA A 42 5.27 -8.95 14.70
CA ALA A 42 5.71 -8.33 13.46
C ALA A 42 4.51 -7.70 12.75
N PRO A 43 4.45 -6.37 12.62
CA PRO A 43 3.43 -5.72 11.81
C PRO A 43 3.67 -6.02 10.32
N ILE A 44 2.65 -6.52 9.63
CA ILE A 44 2.66 -6.72 8.18
C ILE A 44 1.83 -5.63 7.53
N VAL A 45 2.51 -4.72 6.85
CA VAL A 45 1.86 -3.66 6.07
C VAL A 45 1.36 -4.27 4.75
N ALA A 46 0.04 -4.37 4.60
CA ALA A 46 -0.59 -4.88 3.39
C ALA A 46 -1.91 -4.16 3.12
N ASP A 47 -2.23 -3.98 1.84
CA ASP A 47 -3.55 -3.54 1.38
C ASP A 47 -4.47 -4.75 1.15
N TRP A 48 -5.69 -4.54 0.65
CA TRP A 48 -6.50 -5.61 0.07
C TRP A 48 -5.79 -6.23 -1.14
N PRO A 49 -5.72 -7.58 -1.27
CA PRO A 49 -6.35 -8.60 -0.43
C PRO A 49 -5.48 -9.12 0.72
N GLY A 50 -4.27 -8.61 0.92
CA GLY A 50 -3.38 -9.06 2.02
C GLY A 50 -3.98 -8.86 3.41
N GLN A 51 -4.71 -7.75 3.63
CA GLN A 51 -5.53 -7.59 4.84
C GLN A 51 -6.51 -8.75 5.03
N LEU A 52 -7.21 -9.16 3.96
CA LEU A 52 -8.20 -10.23 4.03
C LEU A 52 -7.55 -11.55 4.40
N PHE A 53 -6.54 -11.95 3.62
CA PHE A 53 -6.02 -13.29 3.67
C PHE A 53 -5.22 -13.55 4.94
N LEU A 54 -4.46 -12.57 5.43
CA LEU A 54 -3.76 -12.67 6.71
C LEU A 54 -4.73 -12.70 7.90
N ARG A 55 -5.78 -11.86 7.88
CA ARG A 55 -6.83 -11.91 8.93
C ARG A 55 -7.61 -13.22 8.89
N LYS A 56 -7.87 -13.74 7.69
CA LYS A 56 -8.53 -15.05 7.52
C LYS A 56 -7.65 -16.17 8.08
N ALA A 57 -6.34 -16.14 7.83
CA ALA A 57 -5.41 -17.11 8.40
C ALA A 57 -5.40 -17.03 9.94
N LEU A 58 -5.33 -15.83 10.52
CA LEU A 58 -5.42 -15.62 11.98
C LEU A 58 -6.74 -16.14 12.59
N ALA A 59 -7.86 -15.92 11.90
CA ALA A 59 -9.17 -16.40 12.33
C ALA A 59 -9.28 -17.94 12.27
N LEU A 60 -8.61 -18.56 11.29
CA LEU A 60 -8.62 -20.01 11.06
C LEU A 60 -7.42 -20.74 11.68
N ARG A 61 -6.64 -20.09 12.55
CA ARG A 61 -5.38 -20.62 13.09
C ARG A 61 -5.47 -21.96 13.83
N SER A 62 -6.65 -22.35 14.30
CA SER A 62 -6.88 -23.66 14.93
C SER A 62 -7.04 -24.80 13.92
N GLN A 63 -7.12 -24.50 12.62
CA GLN A 63 -7.22 -25.49 11.56
C GLN A 63 -5.84 -26.12 11.29
N PRO A 64 -5.76 -27.42 10.99
CA PRO A 64 -4.49 -28.14 10.83
C PRO A 64 -3.61 -27.62 9.67
N ASN A 65 -4.22 -26.95 8.70
CA ASN A 65 -3.52 -26.44 7.52
C ASN A 65 -2.98 -25.01 7.70
N ILE A 66 -3.14 -24.41 8.89
CA ILE A 66 -2.68 -23.06 9.19
C ILE A 66 -1.55 -23.12 10.24
N PRO A 67 -0.39 -22.51 9.98
CA PRO A 67 0.69 -22.47 10.96
C PRO A 67 0.25 -21.66 12.18
N GLN A 68 0.52 -22.15 13.40
CA GLN A 68 0.26 -21.39 14.62
C GLN A 68 1.08 -20.10 14.68
N GLU A 69 2.24 -20.11 14.03
CA GLU A 69 3.16 -18.99 13.91
C GLU A 69 2.56 -17.77 13.19
N ILE A 70 1.38 -17.92 12.58
CA ILE A 70 0.61 -16.78 12.04
C ILE A 70 0.31 -15.74 13.14
N GLU A 71 0.22 -16.15 14.40
CA GLU A 71 -0.01 -15.27 15.55
C GLU A 71 1.10 -14.23 15.76
N PHE A 72 2.31 -14.48 15.25
CA PHE A 72 3.39 -13.50 15.30
C PHE A 72 3.17 -12.31 14.37
N PHE A 73 2.20 -12.39 13.44
CA PHE A 73 2.01 -11.36 12.42
C PHE A 73 0.72 -10.59 12.64
N LEU A 74 0.83 -9.25 12.68
CA LEU A 74 -0.32 -8.35 12.77
C LEU A 74 -0.52 -7.61 11.43
N PRO A 75 -1.54 -7.95 10.62
CA PRO A 75 -1.83 -7.21 9.40
C PRO A 75 -2.34 -5.81 9.72
N ILE A 76 -1.64 -4.78 9.24
CA ILE A 76 -1.97 -3.36 9.41
C ILE A 76 -2.08 -2.64 8.06
N LEU A 77 -2.98 -1.67 7.98
CA LEU A 77 -3.05 -0.80 6.81
C LEU A 77 -1.85 0.15 6.83
N GLY A 78 -1.16 0.23 5.70
CA GLY A 78 -0.02 1.15 5.57
C GLY A 78 -0.47 2.60 5.72
N PRO A 79 0.32 3.48 6.37
CA PRO A 79 -0.01 4.90 6.48
C PRO A 79 -0.28 5.56 5.13
N LEU A 80 0.44 5.13 4.08
CA LEU A 80 0.21 5.58 2.71
C LEU A 80 -1.21 5.23 2.23
N HIS A 81 -1.66 3.98 2.40
CA HIS A 81 -3.00 3.57 1.99
C HIS A 81 -4.11 4.30 2.74
N LEU A 82 -3.95 4.49 4.06
CA LEU A 82 -4.87 5.31 4.85
C LEU A 82 -4.96 6.73 4.29
N SER A 83 -3.80 7.34 4.00
CA SER A 83 -3.71 8.68 3.45
C SER A 83 -4.38 8.81 2.07
N LEU A 84 -4.11 7.85 1.17
CA LEU A 84 -4.71 7.80 -0.17
C LEU A 84 -6.23 7.63 -0.09
N ASN A 85 -6.72 6.72 0.75
CA ASN A 85 -8.14 6.45 0.93
C ASN A 85 -8.88 7.64 1.53
N SER A 86 -8.32 8.31 2.55
CA SER A 86 -8.93 9.51 3.13
C SER A 86 -9.09 10.62 2.10
N ARG A 87 -8.09 10.84 1.24
CA ARG A 87 -8.19 11.88 0.18
C ARG A 87 -9.13 11.49 -0.95
N LYS A 88 -9.12 10.22 -1.36
CA LYS A 88 -10.12 9.69 -2.29
C LYS A 88 -11.52 9.95 -1.77
N HIS A 89 -11.75 9.71 -0.49
CA HIS A 89 -13.04 9.96 0.15
C HIS A 89 -13.46 11.44 0.10
N ILE A 90 -12.52 12.37 0.35
CA ILE A 90 -12.80 13.82 0.21
C ILE A 90 -13.19 14.17 -1.23
N ILE A 91 -12.46 13.67 -2.23
CA ILE A 91 -12.78 13.92 -3.65
C ILE A 91 -14.15 13.36 -4.00
N LEU A 92 -14.52 12.19 -3.47
CA LEU A 92 -15.84 11.59 -3.70
C LEU A 92 -16.97 12.42 -3.06
N ILE A 93 -16.79 12.90 -1.82
CA ILE A 93 -17.78 13.76 -1.15
C ILE A 93 -18.00 15.06 -1.94
N TYR A 94 -16.92 15.68 -2.40
CA TYR A 94 -16.96 16.97 -3.11
C TYR A 94 -16.79 16.80 -4.63
N HIS A 95 -17.26 15.68 -5.19
CA HIS A 95 -16.99 15.31 -6.58
C HIS A 95 -17.35 16.41 -7.58
N ASN A 96 -18.57 16.96 -7.47
CA ASN A 96 -19.05 18.00 -8.38
C ASN A 96 -18.12 19.23 -8.41
N PHE A 97 -17.58 19.64 -7.27
CA PHE A 97 -16.65 20.75 -7.20
C PHE A 97 -15.32 20.43 -7.90
N PHE A 98 -14.74 19.26 -7.61
CA PHE A 98 -13.48 18.84 -8.22
C PHE A 98 -13.62 18.57 -9.72
N GLU A 99 -14.76 18.06 -10.17
CA GLU A 99 -15.08 17.85 -11.58
C GLU A 99 -15.17 19.16 -12.34
N GLN A 100 -15.88 20.16 -11.80
CA GLN A 100 -15.93 21.51 -12.39
C GLN A 100 -14.55 22.16 -12.44
N MET A 101 -13.78 22.08 -11.35
CA MET A 101 -12.40 22.58 -11.32
C MET A 101 -11.53 21.90 -12.39
N PHE A 102 -11.62 20.57 -12.50
CA PHE A 102 -10.89 19.81 -13.50
C PHE A 102 -11.24 20.24 -14.93
N HIS A 103 -12.54 20.34 -15.24
CA HIS A 103 -12.99 20.78 -16.55
C HIS A 103 -12.60 22.23 -16.87
N SER A 104 -12.48 23.11 -15.87
CA SER A 104 -12.01 24.49 -16.08
C SER A 104 -10.56 24.55 -16.58
N VAL A 105 -9.73 23.57 -16.24
CA VAL A 105 -8.31 23.50 -16.62
C VAL A 105 -8.10 22.67 -17.88
N PHE A 106 -8.77 21.51 -17.98
CA PHE A 106 -8.50 20.50 -19.01
C PHE A 106 -9.56 20.39 -20.10
N GLY A 107 -10.67 21.13 -19.96
CA GLY A 107 -11.81 21.11 -20.87
C GLY A 107 -12.84 20.01 -20.55
N ASN A 108 -14.08 20.24 -21.00
CA ASN A 108 -15.24 19.37 -20.73
C ASN A 108 -15.19 18.01 -21.45
N ASN A 109 -14.24 17.80 -22.36
CA ASN A 109 -14.07 16.54 -23.10
C ASN A 109 -13.17 15.53 -22.36
N LYS A 110 -12.62 15.89 -21.20
CA LYS A 110 -11.80 15.02 -20.36
C LYS A 110 -12.61 14.56 -19.15
N LYS A 111 -12.39 13.32 -18.69
CA LYS A 111 -13.06 12.78 -17.50
C LYS A 111 -12.11 12.80 -16.30
N LEU A 112 -12.61 13.27 -15.15
CA LEU A 112 -11.89 13.18 -13.88
C LEU A 112 -11.74 11.70 -13.46
N ALA A 113 -10.52 11.21 -13.32
CA ALA A 113 -10.24 9.84 -12.88
C ALA A 113 -10.10 9.77 -11.35
N ILE A 114 -11.02 9.12 -10.64
CA ILE A 114 -11.08 9.14 -9.16
C ILE A 114 -10.25 8.01 -8.51
N ASP A 115 -9.43 7.31 -9.29
CA ASP A 115 -8.58 6.25 -8.77
C ASP A 115 -7.47 6.80 -7.85
N ASN A 116 -6.76 5.90 -7.16
CA ASN A 116 -5.69 6.25 -6.21
C ASN A 116 -4.60 7.16 -6.79
N LEU A 117 -4.60 7.34 -8.12
CA LEU A 117 -3.76 8.24 -8.90
C LEU A 117 -3.93 9.72 -8.51
N ILE A 118 -5.15 10.22 -8.30
CA ILE A 118 -5.34 11.64 -7.90
C ILE A 118 -4.84 11.88 -6.47
N PRO A 119 -5.26 11.08 -5.46
CA PRO A 119 -4.69 11.18 -4.12
C PRO A 119 -3.16 11.09 -4.08
N ALA A 120 -2.56 10.19 -4.87
CA ALA A 120 -1.11 10.03 -4.94
C ALA A 120 -0.43 11.24 -5.60
N THR A 121 -0.99 11.75 -6.71
CA THR A 121 -0.46 12.94 -7.39
C THR A 121 -0.56 14.18 -6.49
N LEU A 122 -1.65 14.33 -5.74
CA LEU A 122 -1.81 15.41 -4.76
C LEU A 122 -0.83 15.29 -3.58
N ASP A 123 -0.49 14.06 -3.15
CA ASP A 123 0.51 13.82 -2.10
C ASP A 123 1.91 14.24 -2.57
N VAL A 124 2.27 13.79 -3.77
CA VAL A 124 3.56 14.10 -4.41
C VAL A 124 3.66 15.60 -4.68
N TYR A 125 2.57 16.23 -5.15
CA TYR A 125 2.49 17.68 -5.31
C TYR A 125 2.64 18.40 -3.97
N ALA A 126 1.85 18.06 -2.95
CA ALA A 126 1.90 18.73 -1.66
C ALA A 126 3.28 18.62 -0.98
N ILE A 127 4.03 17.54 -1.20
CA ILE A 127 5.37 17.34 -0.61
C ILE A 127 6.47 18.00 -1.46
N LEU A 128 6.44 17.83 -2.78
CA LEU A 128 7.54 18.26 -3.65
C LEU A 128 7.37 19.69 -4.17
N PHE A 129 6.15 20.16 -4.38
CA PHE A 129 5.89 21.57 -4.70
C PHE A 129 6.20 22.48 -3.50
N ARG A 130 5.81 22.07 -2.27
CA ARG A 130 6.13 22.84 -1.05
C ARG A 130 7.62 22.92 -0.76
N SER A 131 8.43 22.01 -1.30
CA SER A 131 9.90 22.05 -1.18
C SER A 131 10.58 22.77 -2.34
N GLY A 132 9.83 23.36 -3.28
CA GLY A 132 10.35 24.07 -4.45
C GLY A 132 11.06 23.16 -5.48
N SER A 133 10.90 21.83 -5.37
CA SER A 133 11.65 20.87 -6.18
C SER A 133 10.81 20.33 -7.34
N PHE A 134 10.59 21.18 -8.34
CA PHE A 134 9.71 20.89 -9.48
C PHE A 134 10.19 19.69 -10.33
N GLU A 135 11.48 19.58 -10.63
CA GLU A 135 12.02 18.46 -11.40
C GLU A 135 11.81 17.12 -10.67
N LYS A 136 12.03 17.12 -9.35
CA LYS A 136 11.80 15.95 -8.51
C LYS A 136 10.33 15.58 -8.42
N TYR A 137 9.44 16.57 -8.46
CA TYR A 137 8.00 16.36 -8.60
C TYR A 137 7.66 15.60 -9.88
N ILE A 138 8.14 16.08 -11.04
CA ILE A 138 7.90 15.44 -12.33
C ILE A 138 8.44 14.00 -12.34
N GLU A 139 9.68 13.78 -11.88
CA GLU A 139 10.28 12.44 -11.81
C GLU A 139 9.45 11.50 -10.91
N THR A 140 9.03 11.98 -9.74
CA THR A 140 8.27 11.16 -8.77
C THR A 140 6.88 10.82 -9.29
N VAL A 141 6.18 11.76 -9.94
CA VAL A 141 4.89 11.50 -10.58
C VAL A 141 5.04 10.47 -11.68
N PHE A 142 6.04 10.61 -12.58
CA PHE A 142 6.29 9.63 -13.64
C PHE A 142 6.57 8.23 -13.07
N ARG A 143 7.39 8.12 -12.02
CA ARG A 143 7.70 6.82 -11.39
C ARG A 143 6.47 6.16 -10.79
N ILE A 144 5.62 6.93 -10.09
CA ILE A 144 4.38 6.42 -9.51
C ILE A 144 3.41 5.98 -10.60
N TRP A 145 3.27 6.76 -11.67
CA TRP A 145 2.43 6.42 -12.82
C TRP A 145 2.90 5.12 -13.50
N THR A 146 4.21 4.95 -13.70
CA THR A 146 4.75 3.70 -14.30
C THR A 146 4.59 2.48 -13.40
N PHE A 147 4.54 2.66 -12.09
CA PHE A 147 4.38 1.56 -11.12
C PHE A 147 2.91 1.14 -10.99
N ALA A 148 1.98 2.09 -11.09
CA ALA A 148 0.54 1.84 -10.95
C ALA A 148 -0.18 1.38 -12.23
N LEU A 149 0.49 1.47 -13.40
CA LEU A 149 -0.05 1.09 -14.72
C LEU A 149 0.46 -0.27 -15.24
N ARG A 150 1.13 -1.07 -14.39
CA ARG A 150 1.38 -2.49 -14.64
C ARG A 150 0.32 -3.33 -13.93
#